data_AF-A0A3D3JS67-F1
#
_entry.id   AF-A0A3D3JS67-F1
#
_cell.length_a   1.000
_cell.length_b   1.000
_cell.length_c   1.000
_cell.angle_alpha   90.00
_cell.angle_beta   90.00
_cell.angle_gamma   90.00
#
_symmetry.space_group_name_H-M   'P 1'
#
loop_
_entity.id
_entity.type
_entity.pdbx_description
1 polymer ?
#
loop_
_entity_poly.entity_id
_entity_poly.type
_entity_poly.pdbx_seq_one_letter_code
_entity_poly.pdbx_strand_id
1 'polypeptide(L)'
;MGDVRMKFAPAPANDFHDFYETYFARCRALVPNIRVIAAKWTFEDLIPGLSDFDTRFVVDNAMAVDDWHEMSLAVGRVHAEMATEFKHWARNLEHLPGLNFTVSEMMHPLLSYPEFLQWTFFAGARDAIDGIETVLAAHKWSNRDEVYHLKKVATYFGPYIRGIDPPINMGVWESKYPLHSRFMHYFTPPVQAIVSLAQQRTVRGKFEALRLARETLPNPEVIDLVFHVLENHYEIPELYAEPRLTELERQLDDYLRDAWAAITAQVTLIPGSAEDTRETLAAKVNAIALDPIEVFFSSANFTRLMKGRLLFYAQEIPWFDAIWLIKNELGRIVQNFCTAPLEAYALARFGTELEADQVLDRLRGNLLTEKEVDGVRKFVEIAGAPLIAGEEKAQAQAAAGIYEP
;
A
#
# COMPACT_ATOMS: atom_id res chain seq x y z
N MET A 1 -16.14 -26.32 -30.17
CA MET A 1 -16.14 -25.82 -28.77
C MET A 1 -17.10 -24.65 -28.74
N GLY A 2 -18.16 -24.73 -27.93
CA GLY A 2 -19.15 -23.67 -27.86
C GLY A 2 -18.52 -22.39 -27.31
N ASP A 3 -18.78 -21.29 -28.00
CA ASP A 3 -18.42 -19.92 -27.61
C ASP A 3 -19.15 -19.58 -26.30
N VAL A 4 -18.53 -19.90 -25.16
CA VAL A 4 -19.02 -19.44 -23.85
C VAL A 4 -18.69 -17.96 -23.79
N ARG A 5 -19.63 -17.13 -24.27
CA ARG A 5 -19.54 -15.68 -24.12
C ARG A 5 -19.41 -15.35 -22.64
N MET A 6 -18.22 -14.91 -22.24
CA MET A 6 -17.98 -14.38 -20.91
C MET A 6 -18.94 -13.21 -20.67
N LYS A 7 -19.72 -13.28 -19.60
CA LYS A 7 -20.71 -12.24 -19.26
C LYS A 7 -20.09 -11.32 -18.22
N PHE A 8 -19.80 -10.10 -18.62
CA PHE A 8 -19.31 -9.06 -17.71
C PHE A 8 -20.48 -8.30 -17.07
N ALA A 9 -20.36 -8.00 -15.78
CA ALA A 9 -21.21 -6.99 -15.14
C ALA A 9 -20.77 -5.60 -15.61
N PRO A 10 -21.70 -4.67 -15.93
CA PRO A 10 -21.32 -3.32 -16.35
C PRO A 10 -20.53 -2.59 -15.26
N ALA A 11 -19.76 -1.58 -15.66
CA ALA A 11 -19.11 -0.67 -14.72
C ALA A 11 -20.16 -0.05 -13.77
N PRO A 12 -19.92 -0.03 -12.44
CA PRO A 12 -20.81 0.66 -11.53
C PRO A 12 -20.70 2.18 -11.69
N ALA A 13 -21.65 2.91 -11.10
CA ALA A 13 -21.49 4.34 -10.89
C ALA A 13 -20.23 4.60 -10.05
N ASN A 14 -19.55 5.71 -10.34
CA ASN A 14 -18.42 6.15 -9.52
C ASN A 14 -18.96 6.81 -8.24
N ASP A 15 -18.86 6.10 -7.12
CA ASP A 15 -19.34 6.52 -5.80
C ASP A 15 -18.21 6.78 -4.80
N PHE A 16 -16.95 6.87 -5.26
CA PHE A 16 -15.80 7.13 -4.39
C PHE A 16 -15.94 8.44 -3.62
N HIS A 17 -16.57 9.46 -4.22
CA HIS A 17 -16.85 10.73 -3.55
C HIS A 17 -17.77 10.54 -2.34
N ASP A 18 -18.90 9.87 -2.55
CA ASP A 18 -19.87 9.61 -1.48
C ASP A 18 -19.27 8.72 -0.40
N PHE A 19 -18.45 7.75 -0.80
CA PHE A 19 -17.67 6.91 0.10
C PHE A 19 -16.75 7.72 1.01
N TYR A 20 -15.82 8.51 0.45
CA TYR A 20 -14.80 9.17 1.28
C TYR A 20 -15.40 10.27 2.15
N GLU A 21 -16.43 10.99 1.69
CA GLU A 21 -17.15 11.98 2.50
C GLU A 21 -17.84 11.32 3.69
N THR A 22 -18.54 10.20 3.44
CA THR A 22 -19.22 9.44 4.50
C THR A 22 -18.21 8.87 5.49
N TYR A 23 -17.14 8.23 4.99
CA TYR A 23 -16.12 7.61 5.83
C TYR A 23 -15.39 8.65 6.68
N PHE A 24 -15.01 9.76 6.07
CA PHE A 24 -14.34 10.86 6.78
C PHE A 24 -15.23 11.47 7.85
N ALA A 25 -16.51 11.74 7.55
CA ALA A 25 -17.46 12.29 8.50
C ALA A 25 -17.66 11.37 9.71
N ARG A 26 -17.85 10.06 9.49
CA ARG A 26 -18.04 9.08 10.57
C ARG A 26 -16.79 8.89 11.43
N CYS A 27 -15.62 8.81 10.80
CA CYS A 27 -14.35 8.74 11.52
C CYS A 27 -14.12 9.99 12.38
N ARG A 28 -14.35 11.20 11.83
CA ARG A 28 -14.19 12.46 12.57
C ARG A 28 -15.19 12.64 13.70
N ALA A 29 -16.39 12.09 13.59
CA ALA A 29 -17.37 12.12 14.66
C ALA A 29 -16.88 11.37 15.92
N LEU A 30 -16.06 10.33 15.75
CA LEU A 30 -15.50 9.55 16.85
C LEU A 30 -14.07 9.98 17.21
N VAL A 31 -13.33 10.54 16.26
CA VAL A 31 -11.94 10.99 16.43
C VAL A 31 -11.81 12.42 15.89
N PRO A 32 -12.17 13.44 16.68
CA PRO A 32 -12.14 14.84 16.24
C PRO A 32 -10.76 15.34 15.80
N ASN A 33 -9.69 14.69 16.28
CA ASN A 33 -8.30 14.96 15.91
C ASN A 33 -7.95 14.61 14.47
N ILE A 34 -8.78 13.83 13.75
CA ILE A 34 -8.62 13.62 12.31
C ILE A 34 -8.92 14.93 11.58
N ARG A 35 -7.89 15.48 10.90
CA ARG A 35 -7.95 16.79 10.23
C ARG A 35 -8.13 16.69 8.73
N VAL A 36 -7.54 15.67 8.10
CA VAL A 36 -7.54 15.48 6.65
C VAL A 36 -7.70 14.00 6.30
N ILE A 37 -8.46 13.71 5.25
CA ILE A 37 -8.47 12.43 4.56
C ILE A 37 -7.71 12.57 3.23
N ALA A 38 -6.78 11.66 3.01
CA ALA A 38 -6.04 11.52 1.77
C ALA A 38 -6.13 10.06 1.29
N ALA A 39 -5.78 9.84 0.03
CA ALA A 39 -5.55 8.49 -0.47
C ALA A 39 -4.46 8.53 -1.55
N LYS A 40 -3.93 7.34 -1.89
CA LYS A 40 -3.03 7.21 -3.03
C LYS A 40 -3.71 7.61 -4.33
N TRP A 41 -2.91 8.24 -5.17
CA TRP A 41 -3.20 8.65 -6.54
C TRP A 41 -4.33 9.66 -6.64
N THR A 42 -4.75 9.94 -7.86
CA THR A 42 -5.80 10.92 -8.16
C THR A 42 -7.15 10.24 -8.34
N PHE A 43 -8.23 11.01 -8.35
CA PHE A 43 -9.57 10.46 -8.50
C PHE A 43 -9.76 9.67 -9.82
N GLU A 44 -9.06 10.04 -10.90
CA GLU A 44 -9.10 9.30 -12.18
C GLU A 44 -8.47 7.90 -12.09
N ASP A 45 -7.62 7.65 -11.09
CA ASP A 45 -6.98 6.35 -10.89
C ASP A 45 -7.88 5.34 -10.15
N LEU A 46 -9.00 5.80 -9.59
CA LEU A 46 -9.95 4.97 -8.86
C LEU A 46 -10.97 4.36 -9.83
N ILE A 47 -10.85 3.05 -10.05
CA ILE A 47 -11.69 2.30 -10.98
C ILE A 47 -12.91 1.73 -10.25
N PRO A 48 -14.15 2.18 -10.56
CA PRO A 48 -15.34 1.76 -9.83
C PRO A 48 -15.52 0.24 -9.84
N GLY A 49 -15.80 -0.35 -8.68
CA GLY A 49 -16.02 -1.79 -8.51
C GLY A 49 -14.75 -2.65 -8.48
N LEU A 50 -13.57 -2.08 -8.75
CA LEU A 50 -12.29 -2.81 -8.83
C LEU A 50 -11.20 -2.22 -7.93
N SER A 51 -11.14 -0.90 -7.79
CA SER A 51 -10.19 -0.25 -6.87
C SER A 51 -10.71 -0.25 -5.45
N ASP A 52 -9.83 -0.59 -4.51
CA ASP A 52 -9.99 -0.23 -3.11
C ASP A 52 -9.68 1.27 -2.91
N PHE A 53 -10.07 1.82 -1.75
CA PHE A 53 -9.77 3.20 -1.41
C PHE A 53 -8.68 3.26 -0.34
N ASP A 54 -7.46 3.45 -0.82
CA ASP A 54 -6.20 3.36 -0.10
C ASP A 54 -6.00 4.55 0.88
N THR A 55 -6.85 4.60 1.91
CA THR A 55 -7.06 5.76 2.79
C THR A 55 -5.83 6.08 3.64
N ARG A 56 -5.63 7.37 3.93
CA ARG A 56 -4.63 7.93 4.85
C ARG A 56 -5.31 9.04 5.66
N PHE A 57 -5.06 9.10 6.97
CA PHE A 57 -5.47 10.24 7.79
C PHE A 57 -4.28 11.11 8.17
N VAL A 58 -4.49 12.42 8.10
CA VAL A 58 -3.63 13.41 8.76
C VAL A 58 -4.36 13.92 10.00
N VAL A 59 -3.68 13.87 11.13
CA VAL A 59 -4.25 14.18 12.45
C VAL A 59 -3.54 15.36 13.10
N ASP A 60 -4.08 15.84 14.21
CA ASP A 60 -3.48 16.92 14.99
C ASP A 60 -2.08 16.57 15.54
N ASN A 61 -1.26 17.59 15.83
CA ASN A 61 0.08 17.42 16.38
C ASN A 61 0.09 17.03 17.86
N ALA A 62 -1.02 17.23 18.56
CA ALA A 62 -1.14 16.93 19.98
C ALA A 62 -1.40 15.44 20.31
N MET A 63 -1.42 14.56 19.29
CA MET A 63 -1.71 13.13 19.48
C MET A 63 -0.70 12.46 20.42
N ALA A 64 -1.19 11.97 21.56
CA ALA A 64 -0.46 11.08 22.46
C ALA A 64 -0.60 9.60 22.03
N VAL A 65 0.15 8.72 22.69
CA VAL A 65 0.11 7.26 22.42
C VAL A 65 -1.31 6.70 22.59
N ASP A 66 -1.99 7.10 23.67
CA ASP A 66 -3.36 6.65 23.95
C ASP A 66 -4.35 7.17 22.89
N ASP A 67 -4.15 8.38 22.35
CA ASP A 67 -5.01 8.91 21.27
C ASP A 67 -4.88 8.08 19.99
N TRP A 68 -3.67 7.62 19.65
CA TRP A 68 -3.47 6.72 18.52
C TRP A 68 -4.15 5.37 18.74
N HIS A 69 -4.11 4.86 19.97
CA HIS A 69 -4.80 3.63 20.35
C HIS A 69 -6.31 3.73 20.17
N GLU A 70 -6.90 4.78 20.75
CA GLU A 70 -8.34 5.04 20.65
C GLU A 70 -8.78 5.29 19.20
N MET A 71 -7.97 6.03 18.43
CA MET A 71 -8.20 6.21 17.00
C MET A 71 -8.19 4.87 16.25
N SER A 72 -7.24 3.98 16.54
CA SER A 72 -7.18 2.63 15.97
C SER A 72 -8.49 1.88 16.15
N LEU A 73 -8.98 1.83 17.39
CA LEU A 73 -10.23 1.16 17.74
C LEU A 73 -11.44 1.83 17.08
N ALA A 74 -11.53 3.15 17.15
CA ALA A 74 -12.66 3.91 16.60
C ALA A 74 -12.76 3.78 15.08
N VAL A 75 -11.64 3.89 14.36
CA VAL A 75 -11.61 3.74 12.90
C VAL A 75 -11.95 2.31 12.49
N GLY A 76 -11.43 1.29 13.18
CA GLY A 76 -11.80 -0.10 12.93
C GLY A 76 -13.28 -0.38 13.15
N ARG A 77 -13.89 0.22 14.18
CA ARG A 77 -15.34 0.16 14.41
C ARG A 77 -16.13 0.81 13.28
N VAL A 78 -15.81 2.05 12.90
CA VAL A 78 -16.48 2.74 11.77
C VAL A 78 -16.38 1.92 10.49
N HIS A 79 -15.20 1.34 10.23
CA HIS A 79 -14.96 0.52 9.06
C HIS A 79 -15.84 -0.74 9.06
N ALA A 80 -15.97 -1.44 10.19
CA ALA A 80 -16.86 -2.59 10.35
C ALA A 80 -18.35 -2.23 10.20
N GLU A 81 -18.78 -1.11 10.79
CA GLU A 81 -20.14 -0.59 10.68
C GLU A 81 -20.48 -0.26 9.22
N MET A 82 -19.60 0.48 8.55
CA MET A 82 -19.78 0.86 7.15
C MET A 82 -19.75 -0.34 6.21
N ALA A 83 -18.86 -1.31 6.45
CA ALA A 83 -18.88 -2.55 5.69
C ALA A 83 -20.27 -3.17 5.83
N THR A 84 -20.72 -3.44 7.05
CA THR A 84 -22.03 -4.05 7.35
C THR A 84 -23.21 -3.34 6.69
N GLU A 85 -23.22 -2.00 6.72
CA GLU A 85 -24.30 -1.16 6.18
C GLU A 85 -24.25 -1.05 4.64
N PHE A 86 -23.06 -0.90 4.05
CA PHE A 86 -22.87 -0.57 2.63
C PHE A 86 -22.09 -1.66 1.89
N LYS A 87 -22.76 -2.78 1.59
CA LYS A 87 -22.16 -3.92 0.88
C LYS A 87 -21.52 -3.57 -0.47
N HIS A 88 -21.98 -2.51 -1.13
CA HIS A 88 -21.42 -2.08 -2.41
C HIS A 88 -20.04 -1.42 -2.28
N TRP A 89 -19.66 -0.98 -1.08
CA TRP A 89 -18.32 -0.47 -0.74
C TRP A 89 -17.38 -1.54 -0.21
N ALA A 90 -17.71 -2.84 -0.37
CA ALA A 90 -16.87 -3.96 0.06
C ALA A 90 -15.41 -3.82 -0.39
N ARG A 91 -15.21 -3.47 -1.66
CA ARG A 91 -13.88 -3.26 -2.23
C ARG A 91 -13.22 -2.00 -1.70
N ASN A 92 -13.95 -0.89 -1.59
CA ASN A 92 -13.44 0.37 -1.03
C ASN A 92 -12.95 0.19 0.42
N LEU A 93 -13.60 -0.70 1.17
CA LEU A 93 -13.34 -1.07 2.56
C LEU A 93 -12.49 -2.36 2.69
N GLU A 94 -11.73 -2.76 1.67
CA GLU A 94 -10.87 -3.95 1.79
C GLU A 94 -9.80 -3.77 2.87
N HIS A 95 -9.26 -2.56 2.98
CA HIS A 95 -8.22 -2.22 3.91
C HIS A 95 -8.61 -1.01 4.76
N LEU A 96 -8.33 -1.08 6.06
CA LEU A 96 -8.31 0.13 6.90
C LEU A 96 -7.29 1.15 6.35
N PRO A 97 -7.35 2.42 6.77
CA PRO A 97 -6.34 3.40 6.39
C PRO A 97 -4.93 2.89 6.70
N GLY A 98 -4.02 3.10 5.77
CA GLY A 98 -2.65 2.62 5.82
C GLY A 98 -1.78 3.48 6.73
N LEU A 99 -0.89 4.28 6.12
CA LEU A 99 -0.05 5.22 6.85
C LEU A 99 -0.87 6.41 7.37
N ASN A 100 -0.62 6.84 8.61
CA ASN A 100 -1.29 7.99 9.23
C ASN A 100 -0.26 8.86 9.95
N PHE A 101 -0.42 10.17 9.88
CA PHE A 101 0.59 11.12 10.30
C PHE A 101 -0.01 12.32 11.03
N THR A 102 0.71 12.89 11.97
CA THR A 102 0.41 14.26 12.40
C THR A 102 0.75 15.25 11.28
N VAL A 103 0.15 16.44 11.30
CA VAL A 103 0.49 17.52 10.35
C VAL A 103 2.01 17.81 10.38
N SER A 104 2.61 17.85 11.56
CA SER A 104 4.03 18.15 11.74
C SER A 104 4.94 17.07 11.17
N GLU A 105 4.56 15.79 11.28
CA GLU A 105 5.33 14.68 10.71
C GLU A 105 5.37 14.74 9.19
N MET A 106 4.23 15.03 8.55
CA MET A 106 4.16 15.19 7.10
C MET A 106 5.01 16.35 6.56
N MET A 107 5.20 17.39 7.38
CA MET A 107 5.97 18.57 7.01
C MET A 107 7.44 18.48 7.43
N HIS A 108 7.84 17.44 8.18
CA HIS A 108 9.17 17.36 8.75
C HIS A 108 10.18 16.81 7.71
N PRO A 109 11.27 17.55 7.38
CA PRO A 109 12.19 17.15 6.31
C PRO A 109 12.83 15.77 6.49
N LEU A 110 13.20 15.41 7.74
CA LEU A 110 13.81 14.10 8.03
C LEU A 110 12.82 12.93 7.88
N LEU A 111 11.52 13.21 8.00
CA LEU A 111 10.43 12.24 7.97
C LEU A 111 9.71 12.24 6.61
N SER A 112 10.21 13.02 5.64
CA SER A 112 9.68 13.02 4.28
C SER A 112 9.78 11.61 3.70
N TYR A 113 8.63 11.08 3.27
CA TYR A 113 8.51 9.78 2.65
C TYR A 113 8.07 9.95 1.20
N PRO A 114 8.78 9.39 0.20
CA PRO A 114 8.50 9.64 -1.23
C PRO A 114 7.06 9.34 -1.65
N GLU A 115 6.36 8.42 -0.97
CA GLU A 115 4.96 8.10 -1.24
C GLU A 115 4.02 9.31 -1.03
N PHE A 116 4.37 10.29 -0.20
CA PHE A 116 3.52 11.46 0.08
C PHE A 116 3.20 12.26 -1.19
N LEU A 117 4.13 12.30 -2.14
CA LEU A 117 3.94 12.98 -3.44
C LEU A 117 2.92 12.27 -4.33
N GLN A 118 2.61 11.00 -4.01
CA GLN A 118 1.59 10.21 -4.68
C GLN A 118 0.21 10.38 -4.05
N TRP A 119 0.05 11.19 -3.00
CA TRP A 119 -1.23 11.34 -2.32
C TRP A 119 -2.07 12.48 -2.89
N THR A 120 -3.39 12.30 -2.85
CA THR A 120 -4.36 13.37 -3.04
C THR A 120 -5.08 13.63 -1.72
N PHE A 121 -5.16 14.90 -1.31
CA PHE A 121 -5.88 15.34 -0.12
C PHE A 121 -7.33 15.67 -0.48
N PHE A 122 -8.23 14.70 -0.29
CA PHE A 122 -9.61 14.78 -0.78
C PHE A 122 -10.47 15.76 0.03
N ALA A 123 -10.36 15.75 1.36
CA ALA A 123 -11.12 16.63 2.24
C ALA A 123 -10.40 16.89 3.56
N GLY A 124 -10.67 18.02 4.20
CA GLY A 124 -10.10 18.35 5.50
C GLY A 124 -9.90 19.83 5.77
N ALA A 125 -9.18 20.11 6.85
CA ALA A 125 -8.81 21.45 7.27
C ALA A 125 -7.85 22.10 6.25
N ARG A 126 -8.24 23.25 5.67
CA ARG A 126 -7.51 23.89 4.57
C ARG A 126 -6.13 24.37 4.97
N ASP A 127 -5.98 24.91 6.17
CA ASP A 127 -4.69 25.33 6.71
C ASP A 127 -3.67 24.17 6.76
N ALA A 128 -4.12 22.96 7.11
CA ALA A 128 -3.27 21.77 7.12
C ALA A 128 -2.92 21.31 5.69
N ILE A 129 -3.92 21.26 4.79
CA ILE A 129 -3.71 20.85 3.40
C ILE A 129 -2.73 21.80 2.70
N ASP A 130 -2.97 23.11 2.77
CA ASP A 130 -2.15 24.12 2.11
C ASP A 130 -0.70 24.08 2.63
N GLY A 131 -0.52 23.86 3.94
CA GLY A 131 0.81 23.70 4.54
C GLY A 131 1.55 22.46 4.04
N ILE A 132 0.87 21.33 3.97
CA ILE A 132 1.45 20.07 3.46
C ILE A 132 1.77 20.18 1.98
N GLU A 133 0.83 20.66 1.16
CA GLU A 133 1.04 20.83 -0.28
C GLU A 133 2.18 21.80 -0.59
N THR A 134 2.35 22.86 0.20
CA THR A 134 3.49 23.78 0.06
C THR A 134 4.82 23.07 0.28
N VAL A 135 4.92 22.22 1.32
CA VAL A 135 6.16 21.46 1.59
C VAL A 135 6.41 20.43 0.49
N LEU A 136 5.39 19.68 0.08
CA LEU A 136 5.50 18.68 -0.97
C LEU A 136 5.87 19.30 -2.33
N ALA A 137 5.32 20.47 -2.66
CA ALA A 137 5.65 21.20 -3.89
C ALA A 137 7.10 21.72 -3.90
N ALA A 138 7.69 21.98 -2.73
CA ALA A 138 9.07 22.40 -2.60
C ALA A 138 10.07 21.24 -2.59
N HIS A 139 9.59 19.99 -2.55
CA HIS A 139 10.44 18.79 -2.53
C HIS A 139 11.30 18.71 -3.79
N LYS A 140 12.55 18.29 -3.59
CA LYS A 140 13.50 18.03 -4.68
C LYS A 140 13.84 16.56 -4.69
N TRP A 141 13.95 16.00 -5.89
CA TRP A 141 14.37 14.62 -6.08
C TRP A 141 15.66 14.32 -5.33
N SER A 142 15.67 13.17 -4.66
CA SER A 142 16.74 12.74 -3.78
C SER A 142 16.98 11.24 -3.94
N ASN A 143 18.06 10.75 -3.33
CA ASN A 143 18.35 9.32 -3.29
C ASN A 143 17.21 8.52 -2.64
N ARG A 144 16.47 9.09 -1.68
CA ARG A 144 15.31 8.42 -1.06
C ARG A 144 14.21 8.15 -2.08
N ASP A 145 13.94 9.11 -2.94
CA ASP A 145 12.96 8.96 -4.02
C ASP A 145 13.39 7.88 -5.02
N GLU A 146 14.68 7.91 -5.40
CA GLU A 146 15.23 6.91 -6.32
C GLU A 146 15.15 5.49 -5.73
N VAL A 147 15.53 5.30 -4.46
CA VAL A 147 15.38 4.00 -3.77
C VAL A 147 13.93 3.54 -3.75
N TYR A 148 13.00 4.43 -3.41
CA TYR A 148 11.57 4.10 -3.36
C TYR A 148 11.07 3.55 -4.69
N HIS A 149 11.39 4.24 -5.80
CA HIS A 149 10.97 3.82 -7.13
C HIS A 149 11.73 2.58 -7.61
N LEU A 150 13.02 2.44 -7.30
CA LEU A 150 13.80 1.23 -7.61
C LEU A 150 13.22 -0.02 -6.92
N LYS A 151 12.84 0.07 -5.65
CA LYS A 151 12.15 -1.01 -4.92
C LYS A 151 10.83 -1.38 -5.58
N LYS A 152 10.08 -0.38 -6.05
CA LYS A 152 8.81 -0.59 -6.75
C LYS A 152 9.00 -1.28 -8.10
N VAL A 153 10.04 -0.92 -8.87
CA VAL A 153 10.42 -1.64 -10.10
C VAL A 153 10.80 -3.08 -9.75
N ALA A 154 11.77 -3.28 -8.85
CA ALA A 154 12.30 -4.59 -8.50
C ALA A 154 11.23 -5.59 -8.02
N THR A 155 10.19 -5.10 -7.36
CA THR A 155 9.08 -5.93 -6.84
C THR A 155 8.27 -6.61 -7.96
N TYR A 156 8.06 -5.91 -9.07
CA TYR A 156 7.16 -6.35 -10.15
C TYR A 156 7.85 -6.57 -11.50
N PHE A 157 9.16 -6.29 -11.59
CA PHE A 157 9.92 -6.47 -12.82
C PHE A 157 9.95 -7.95 -13.23
N GLY A 158 9.63 -8.27 -14.49
CA GLY A 158 9.56 -9.62 -15.02
C GLY A 158 8.13 -10.13 -15.30
N PRO A 159 7.98 -11.42 -15.69
CA PRO A 159 6.69 -12.01 -16.05
C PRO A 159 5.67 -11.95 -14.92
N TYR A 160 4.39 -11.74 -15.29
CA TYR A 160 3.27 -11.78 -14.35
C TYR A 160 3.22 -13.11 -13.59
N ILE A 161 3.14 -13.03 -12.27
CA ILE A 161 2.96 -14.21 -11.41
C ILE A 161 1.46 -14.47 -11.26
N ARG A 162 0.94 -15.49 -11.95
CA ARG A 162 -0.49 -15.84 -11.87
C ARG A 162 -0.89 -16.21 -10.45
N GLY A 163 -1.94 -15.57 -9.94
CA GLY A 163 -2.47 -15.80 -8.59
C GLY A 163 -1.75 -15.06 -7.47
N ILE A 164 -0.82 -14.14 -7.78
CA ILE A 164 -0.14 -13.31 -6.78
C ILE A 164 -1.12 -12.44 -5.97
N ASP A 165 -2.23 -12.07 -6.60
CA ASP A 165 -3.21 -11.13 -6.10
C ASP A 165 -4.61 -11.69 -6.40
N PRO A 166 -5.26 -12.33 -5.42
CA PRO A 166 -6.56 -12.98 -5.60
C PRO A 166 -7.73 -11.97 -5.59
N PRO A 167 -8.85 -12.26 -6.28
CA PRO A 167 -10.02 -11.39 -6.29
C PRO A 167 -10.79 -11.48 -4.96
N ILE A 168 -10.49 -10.58 -4.04
CA ILE A 168 -11.16 -10.54 -2.73
C ILE A 168 -12.21 -9.43 -2.74
N ASN A 169 -13.39 -9.72 -2.18
CA ASN A 169 -14.47 -8.75 -1.98
C ASN A 169 -14.91 -7.98 -3.25
N MET A 170 -14.76 -8.59 -4.44
CA MET A 170 -15.08 -8.00 -5.75
C MET A 170 -16.56 -8.06 -6.13
N GLY A 171 -17.35 -8.90 -5.44
CA GLY A 171 -18.75 -9.11 -5.77
C GLY A 171 -18.97 -9.50 -7.24
N VAL A 172 -19.88 -8.81 -7.92
CA VAL A 172 -20.24 -9.13 -9.31
C VAL A 172 -19.15 -8.79 -10.33
N TRP A 173 -18.11 -8.06 -9.94
CA TRP A 173 -17.00 -7.65 -10.82
C TRP A 173 -15.78 -8.57 -10.75
N GLU A 174 -15.84 -9.66 -9.98
CA GLU A 174 -14.76 -10.65 -9.84
C GLU A 174 -14.21 -11.13 -11.20
N SER A 175 -15.09 -11.36 -12.17
CA SER A 175 -14.72 -11.78 -13.53
C SER A 175 -13.76 -10.81 -14.25
N LYS A 176 -13.74 -9.53 -13.84
CA LYS A 176 -12.88 -8.49 -14.43
C LYS A 176 -11.50 -8.43 -13.77
N TYR A 177 -11.40 -8.85 -12.51
CA TYR A 177 -10.20 -8.69 -11.69
C TYR A 177 -8.92 -9.30 -12.28
N PRO A 178 -8.94 -10.45 -12.98
CA PRO A 178 -7.72 -11.00 -13.56
C PRO A 178 -6.97 -10.04 -14.49
N LEU A 179 -7.67 -9.23 -15.29
CA LEU A 179 -7.03 -8.21 -16.10
C LEU A 179 -6.70 -6.96 -15.28
N HIS A 180 -7.57 -6.55 -14.36
CA HIS A 180 -7.27 -5.45 -13.44
C HIS A 180 -5.95 -5.65 -12.70
N SER A 181 -5.75 -6.83 -12.12
CA SER A 181 -4.51 -7.16 -11.40
C SER A 181 -3.28 -7.07 -12.32
N ARG A 182 -3.35 -7.64 -13.53
CA ARG A 182 -2.26 -7.56 -14.52
C ARG A 182 -1.91 -6.13 -14.90
N PHE A 183 -2.89 -5.33 -15.30
CA PHE A 183 -2.65 -3.97 -15.78
C PHE A 183 -2.36 -3.01 -14.64
N MET A 184 -3.19 -2.98 -13.61
CA MET A 184 -3.17 -1.92 -12.59
C MET A 184 -2.40 -2.28 -11.32
N HIS A 185 -2.29 -3.56 -10.95
CA HIS A 185 -1.53 -3.97 -9.75
C HIS A 185 -0.12 -4.49 -10.06
N TYR A 186 0.09 -5.03 -11.26
CA TYR A 186 1.38 -5.63 -11.62
C TYR A 186 2.17 -4.78 -12.62
N PHE A 187 1.56 -4.39 -13.74
CA PHE A 187 2.25 -3.69 -14.82
C PHE A 187 2.40 -2.18 -14.58
N THR A 188 1.32 -1.48 -14.21
CA THR A 188 1.39 -0.01 -14.09
C THR A 188 2.27 0.49 -12.93
N PRO A 189 2.35 -0.19 -11.76
CA PRO A 189 3.25 0.25 -10.69
C PRO A 189 4.73 0.39 -11.07
N PRO A 190 5.39 -0.60 -11.72
CA PRO A 190 6.76 -0.42 -12.21
C PRO A 190 6.84 0.59 -13.37
N VAL A 191 5.82 0.72 -14.23
CA VAL A 191 5.80 1.80 -15.26
C VAL A 191 5.83 3.19 -14.61
N GLN A 192 5.00 3.43 -13.60
CA GLN A 192 5.01 4.68 -12.84
C GLN A 192 6.37 4.95 -12.19
N ALA A 193 7.00 3.92 -11.62
CA ALA A 193 8.32 4.04 -11.05
C ALA A 193 9.39 4.36 -12.11
N ILE A 194 9.37 3.67 -13.25
CA ILE A 194 10.29 3.90 -14.37
C ILE A 194 10.18 5.33 -14.89
N VAL A 195 8.97 5.83 -15.14
CA VAL A 195 8.78 7.22 -15.58
C VAL A 195 9.27 8.20 -14.51
N SER A 196 9.02 7.90 -13.23
CA SER A 196 9.47 8.75 -12.12
C SER A 196 10.99 8.84 -12.05
N LEU A 197 11.69 7.71 -12.24
CA LEU A 197 13.15 7.63 -12.34
C LEU A 197 13.66 8.42 -13.54
N ALA A 198 13.05 8.21 -14.72
CA ALA A 198 13.45 8.87 -15.96
C ALA A 198 13.33 10.40 -15.90
N GLN A 199 12.30 10.91 -15.24
CA GLN A 199 12.05 12.34 -15.11
C GLN A 199 12.66 12.95 -13.84
N GLN A 200 13.24 12.14 -12.95
CA GLN A 200 13.69 12.55 -11.63
C GLN A 200 12.62 13.37 -10.89
N ARG A 201 11.38 12.88 -10.93
CA ARG A 201 10.25 13.41 -10.15
C ARG A 201 9.29 12.29 -9.83
N THR A 202 8.66 12.31 -8.67
CA THR A 202 7.58 11.36 -8.37
C THR A 202 6.34 11.71 -9.20
N VAL A 203 5.93 10.80 -10.07
CA VAL A 203 4.65 10.86 -10.78
C VAL A 203 3.55 10.44 -9.81
N ARG A 204 2.47 11.24 -9.72
CA ARG A 204 1.43 11.05 -8.71
C ARG A 204 0.51 9.90 -9.08
N GLY A 205 -0.13 9.99 -10.24
CA GLY A 205 -1.16 9.04 -10.69
C GLY A 205 -0.62 7.90 -11.55
N LYS A 206 -1.39 6.81 -11.65
CA LYS A 206 -1.14 5.71 -12.59
C LYS A 206 -1.50 6.13 -14.01
N PHE A 207 -2.62 6.82 -14.21
CA PHE A 207 -3.02 7.34 -15.52
C PHE A 207 -2.05 8.41 -16.03
N GLU A 208 -1.61 9.34 -15.17
CA GLU A 208 -0.52 10.27 -15.49
C GLU A 208 0.74 9.51 -15.95
N ALA A 209 1.15 8.49 -15.21
CA ALA A 209 2.30 7.67 -15.58
C ALA A 209 2.15 6.97 -16.92
N LEU A 210 0.98 6.38 -17.22
CA LEU A 210 0.72 5.75 -18.50
C LEU A 210 0.78 6.76 -19.65
N ARG A 211 0.22 7.96 -19.48
CA ARG A 211 0.30 9.02 -20.52
C ARG A 211 1.75 9.42 -20.79
N LEU A 212 2.54 9.65 -19.74
CA LEU A 212 3.96 9.98 -19.86
C LEU A 212 4.76 8.83 -20.46
N ALA A 213 4.48 7.59 -20.05
CA ALA A 213 5.12 6.39 -20.59
C ALA A 213 4.90 6.28 -22.10
N ARG A 214 3.66 6.47 -22.57
CA ARG A 214 3.33 6.51 -24.00
C ARG A 214 4.12 7.58 -24.77
N GLU A 215 4.41 8.72 -24.15
CA GLU A 215 5.11 9.83 -24.79
C GLU A 215 6.63 9.71 -24.76
N THR A 216 7.19 9.03 -23.76
CA THR A 216 8.62 9.13 -23.42
C THR A 216 9.37 7.79 -23.40
N LEU A 217 8.66 6.67 -23.33
CA LEU A 217 9.24 5.33 -23.30
C LEU A 217 9.00 4.59 -24.62
N PRO A 218 9.75 3.51 -24.91
CA PRO A 218 9.56 2.69 -26.11
C PRO A 218 8.17 2.03 -26.18
N ASN A 219 7.81 1.53 -27.36
CA ASN A 219 6.62 0.68 -27.61
C ASN A 219 5.29 1.29 -27.11
N PRO A 220 4.92 2.52 -27.54
CA PRO A 220 3.72 3.21 -27.09
C PRO A 220 2.42 2.43 -27.34
N GLU A 221 2.40 1.53 -28.33
CA GLU A 221 1.26 0.67 -28.66
C GLU A 221 0.85 -0.28 -27.52
N VAL A 222 1.78 -0.67 -26.65
CA VAL A 222 1.46 -1.46 -25.45
C VAL A 222 0.67 -0.62 -24.46
N ILE A 223 1.01 0.66 -24.32
CA ILE A 223 0.27 1.58 -23.47
C ILE A 223 -1.11 1.89 -24.06
N ASP A 224 -1.23 2.02 -25.38
CA ASP A 224 -2.53 2.17 -26.05
C ASP A 224 -3.43 0.94 -25.82
N LEU A 225 -2.86 -0.28 -25.79
CA LEU A 225 -3.58 -1.48 -25.38
C LEU A 225 -4.08 -1.38 -23.93
N VAL A 226 -3.26 -0.89 -22.99
CA VAL A 226 -3.69 -0.70 -21.60
C VAL A 226 -4.86 0.28 -21.53
N PHE A 227 -4.78 1.43 -22.20
CA PHE A 227 -5.88 2.39 -22.24
C PHE A 227 -7.14 1.80 -22.86
N HIS A 228 -7.02 1.06 -23.96
CA HIS A 228 -8.15 0.39 -24.59
C HIS A 228 -8.87 -0.58 -23.63
N VAL A 229 -8.12 -1.36 -22.84
CA VAL A 229 -8.69 -2.25 -21.84
C VAL A 229 -9.39 -1.47 -20.72
N LEU A 230 -8.78 -0.39 -20.24
CA LEU A 230 -9.33 0.46 -19.18
C LEU A 230 -10.62 1.16 -19.62
N GLU A 231 -10.64 1.72 -20.83
CA GLU A 231 -11.80 2.41 -21.42
C GLU A 231 -12.99 1.45 -21.63
N ASN A 232 -12.72 0.19 -21.95
CA ASN A 232 -13.73 -0.86 -22.03
C ASN A 232 -14.05 -1.51 -20.68
N HIS A 233 -13.51 -0.97 -19.57
CA HIS A 233 -13.69 -1.50 -18.23
C HIS A 233 -13.45 -3.02 -18.15
N TYR A 234 -12.35 -3.45 -18.79
CA TYR A 234 -11.88 -4.83 -18.90
C TYR A 234 -12.83 -5.80 -19.64
N GLU A 235 -13.82 -5.30 -20.38
CA GLU A 235 -14.81 -6.13 -21.09
C GLU A 235 -14.29 -6.63 -22.45
N ILE A 236 -13.14 -7.31 -22.45
CA ILE A 236 -12.48 -7.84 -23.67
C ILE A 236 -12.28 -9.36 -23.50
N PRO A 237 -13.29 -10.20 -23.86
CA PRO A 237 -13.29 -11.63 -23.59
C PRO A 237 -12.02 -12.36 -24.07
N GLU A 238 -11.47 -11.95 -25.20
CA GLU A 238 -10.33 -12.58 -25.84
C GLU A 238 -9.07 -12.51 -24.96
N LEU A 239 -8.94 -11.46 -24.13
CA LEU A 239 -7.78 -11.30 -23.25
C LEU A 239 -7.83 -12.18 -22.00
N TYR A 240 -8.94 -12.89 -21.75
CA TYR A 240 -9.07 -13.84 -20.64
C TYR A 240 -8.73 -15.27 -21.01
N ALA A 241 -8.55 -15.57 -22.30
CA ALA A 241 -8.41 -16.93 -22.80
C ALA A 241 -7.03 -17.18 -23.42
N GLU A 242 -6.58 -18.43 -23.35
CA GLU A 242 -5.36 -18.86 -24.05
C GLU A 242 -5.59 -19.02 -25.55
N PRO A 243 -4.59 -18.74 -26.41
CA PRO A 243 -3.22 -18.34 -26.08
C PRO A 243 -3.05 -16.84 -25.81
N ARG A 244 -4.11 -16.05 -26.01
CA ARG A 244 -4.03 -14.59 -26.02
C ARG A 244 -3.64 -13.99 -24.67
N LEU A 245 -4.07 -14.61 -23.57
CA LEU A 245 -3.66 -14.22 -22.22
C LEU A 245 -2.15 -14.33 -22.02
N THR A 246 -1.54 -15.45 -22.43
CA THR A 246 -0.07 -15.62 -22.36
C THR A 246 0.65 -14.61 -23.27
N GLU A 247 0.12 -14.34 -24.46
CA GLU A 247 0.68 -13.32 -25.36
C GLU A 247 0.63 -11.91 -24.75
N LEU A 248 -0.45 -11.57 -24.05
CA LEU A 248 -0.58 -10.32 -23.33
C LEU A 248 0.47 -10.21 -22.22
N GLU A 249 0.60 -11.25 -21.39
CA GLU A 249 1.57 -11.28 -20.29
C GLU A 249 3.01 -11.09 -20.80
N ARG A 250 3.34 -11.70 -21.94
CA ARG A 250 4.64 -11.52 -22.60
C ARG A 250 4.83 -10.09 -23.13
N GLN A 251 3.82 -9.51 -23.78
CA GLN A 251 3.89 -8.12 -24.26
C GLN A 251 4.13 -7.13 -23.12
N LEU A 252 3.50 -7.35 -21.95
CA LEU A 252 3.70 -6.51 -20.77
C LEU A 252 5.11 -6.70 -20.16
N ASP A 253 5.64 -7.93 -20.10
CA ASP A 253 7.01 -8.18 -19.64
C ASP A 253 8.05 -7.56 -20.58
N ASP A 254 7.91 -7.79 -21.89
CA ASP A 254 8.79 -7.24 -22.92
C ASP A 254 8.83 -5.70 -22.84
N TYR A 255 7.67 -5.06 -22.66
CA TYR A 255 7.59 -3.62 -22.44
C TYR A 255 8.38 -3.16 -21.21
N LEU A 256 8.23 -3.84 -20.06
CA LEU A 256 8.96 -3.45 -18.84
C LEU A 256 10.47 -3.55 -19.02
N ARG A 257 10.95 -4.58 -19.74
CA ARG A 257 12.37 -4.73 -20.07
C ARG A 257 12.88 -3.60 -20.94
N ASP A 258 12.16 -3.29 -22.02
CA ASP A 258 12.54 -2.22 -22.95
C ASP A 258 12.51 -0.84 -22.27
N ALA A 259 11.48 -0.59 -21.46
CA ALA A 259 11.33 0.63 -20.67
C ALA A 259 12.46 0.78 -19.63
N TRP A 260 12.84 -0.30 -18.93
CA TRP A 260 13.98 -0.28 -18.01
C TRP A 260 15.30 -0.04 -18.74
N ALA A 261 15.53 -0.75 -19.86
CA ALA A 261 16.73 -0.58 -20.66
C ALA A 261 16.92 0.88 -21.11
N ALA A 262 15.83 1.55 -21.51
CA ALA A 262 15.83 2.93 -21.97
C ALA A 262 16.22 3.95 -20.90
N ILE A 263 16.07 3.61 -19.60
CA ILE A 263 16.29 4.55 -18.49
C ILE A 263 17.50 4.22 -17.62
N THR A 264 18.28 3.18 -17.98
CA THR A 264 19.43 2.72 -17.19
C THR A 264 20.47 3.81 -16.93
N ALA A 265 20.64 4.77 -17.85
CA ALA A 265 21.59 5.87 -17.71
C ALA A 265 21.13 6.95 -16.70
N GLN A 266 19.83 7.00 -16.38
CA GLN A 266 19.22 7.94 -15.45
C GLN A 266 19.21 7.42 -14.00
N VAL A 267 19.45 6.12 -13.82
CA VAL A 267 19.59 5.47 -12.51
C VAL A 267 21.01 5.70 -11.98
N THR A 268 21.11 6.20 -10.76
CA THR A 268 22.37 6.65 -10.15
C THR A 268 22.83 5.79 -8.98
N LEU A 269 21.91 5.11 -8.28
CA LEU A 269 22.20 4.35 -7.07
C LEU A 269 22.67 2.92 -7.30
N ILE A 270 22.36 2.35 -8.46
CA ILE A 270 22.78 1.02 -8.85
C ILE A 270 23.29 1.05 -10.30
N PRO A 271 24.21 0.14 -10.68
CA PRO A 271 24.58 -0.02 -12.08
C PRO A 271 23.39 -0.64 -12.83
N GLY A 272 22.65 0.15 -13.61
CA GLY A 272 21.58 -0.34 -14.49
C GLY A 272 22.14 -1.16 -15.64
N SER A 273 21.42 -2.21 -16.05
CA SER A 273 21.73 -3.00 -17.26
C SER A 273 20.47 -3.34 -18.02
N ALA A 274 20.55 -3.30 -19.36
CA ALA A 274 19.49 -3.81 -20.23
C ALA A 274 19.30 -5.34 -20.09
N GLU A 275 20.29 -6.03 -19.55
CA GLU A 275 20.26 -7.48 -19.29
C GLU A 275 19.74 -7.83 -17.89
N ASP A 276 19.31 -6.83 -17.11
CA ASP A 276 18.77 -7.09 -15.77
C ASP A 276 17.57 -8.04 -15.84
N THR A 277 17.61 -9.08 -15.02
CA THR A 277 16.46 -9.93 -14.67
C THR A 277 15.85 -9.47 -13.35
N ARG A 278 14.65 -9.99 -13.01
CA ARG A 278 14.01 -9.81 -11.70
C ARG A 278 14.99 -10.03 -10.56
N GLU A 279 15.71 -11.15 -10.58
CA GLU A 279 16.61 -11.58 -9.51
C GLU A 279 17.82 -10.64 -9.40
N THR A 280 18.43 -10.30 -10.54
CA THR A 280 19.60 -9.40 -10.54
C THR A 280 19.25 -7.98 -10.13
N LEU A 281 18.10 -7.46 -10.56
CA LEU A 281 17.63 -6.13 -10.18
C LEU A 281 17.27 -6.10 -8.68
N ALA A 282 16.53 -7.11 -8.19
CA ALA A 282 16.22 -7.24 -6.77
C ALA A 282 17.50 -7.32 -5.91
N ALA A 283 18.51 -8.08 -6.33
CA ALA A 283 19.79 -8.16 -5.63
C ALA A 283 20.51 -6.81 -5.56
N LYS A 284 20.56 -6.06 -6.68
CA LYS A 284 21.15 -4.71 -6.73
C LYS A 284 20.44 -3.74 -5.80
N VAL A 285 19.10 -3.73 -5.82
CA VAL A 285 18.29 -2.83 -4.99
C VAL A 285 18.40 -3.18 -3.51
N ASN A 286 18.42 -4.47 -3.16
CA ASN A 286 18.57 -4.92 -1.78
C ASN A 286 19.96 -4.65 -1.19
N ALA A 287 20.98 -4.45 -2.05
CA ALA A 287 22.32 -4.07 -1.61
C ALA A 287 22.46 -2.57 -1.29
N ILE A 288 21.43 -1.75 -1.57
CA ILE A 288 21.45 -0.32 -1.24
C ILE A 288 21.34 -0.17 0.29
N ALA A 289 22.35 0.45 0.89
CA ALA A 289 22.30 0.82 2.30
C ALA A 289 21.19 1.86 2.54
N LEU A 290 20.29 1.55 3.47
CA LEU A 290 19.20 2.44 3.86
C LEU A 290 19.55 3.17 5.15
N ASP A 291 19.07 4.40 5.27
CA ASP A 291 19.12 5.15 6.52
C ASP A 291 18.26 4.41 7.58
N PRO A 292 18.83 3.99 8.72
CA PRO A 292 18.08 3.29 9.76
C PRO A 292 16.90 4.11 10.31
N ILE A 293 16.98 5.45 10.27
CA ILE A 293 15.86 6.31 10.66
C ILE A 293 14.68 6.15 9.68
N GLU A 294 14.95 6.01 8.39
CA GLU A 294 13.93 5.79 7.36
C GLU A 294 13.28 4.40 7.52
N VAL A 295 14.09 3.37 7.79
CA VAL A 295 13.60 2.02 8.06
C VAL A 295 12.67 2.03 9.28
N PHE A 296 13.12 2.61 10.41
CA PHE A 296 12.30 2.75 11.61
C PHE A 296 10.99 3.48 11.33
N PHE A 297 11.07 4.65 10.67
CA PHE A 297 9.91 5.49 10.41
C PHE A 297 8.90 4.79 9.49
N SER A 298 9.34 4.23 8.36
CA SER A 298 8.45 3.55 7.42
C SER A 298 7.70 2.38 8.07
N SER A 299 8.36 1.62 8.95
CA SER A 299 7.75 0.54 9.72
C SER A 299 6.80 1.03 10.81
N ALA A 300 7.21 2.00 11.62
CA ALA A 300 6.46 2.44 12.81
C ALA A 300 5.11 3.07 12.46
N ASN A 301 5.00 3.80 11.34
CA ASN A 301 3.76 4.52 11.01
C ASN A 301 2.61 3.62 10.56
N PHE A 302 2.91 2.43 10.02
CA PHE A 302 1.88 1.44 9.68
C PHE A 302 1.25 0.78 10.92
N THR A 303 1.90 0.85 12.08
CA THR A 303 1.42 0.16 13.29
C THR A 303 0.24 0.87 13.95
N ARG A 304 0.09 2.18 13.74
CA ARG A 304 -0.88 3.05 14.40
C ARG A 304 -2.33 2.54 14.31
N LEU A 305 -2.73 2.04 13.14
CA LEU A 305 -4.09 1.49 12.93
C LEU A 305 -4.16 -0.03 12.89
N MET A 306 -3.06 -0.72 13.22
CA MET A 306 -2.99 -2.18 13.06
C MET A 306 -3.94 -2.93 14.01
N LYS A 307 -4.12 -2.44 15.24
CA LYS A 307 -5.08 -3.01 16.20
C LYS A 307 -6.50 -2.97 15.64
N GLY A 308 -6.96 -1.79 15.21
CA GLY A 308 -8.25 -1.63 14.55
C GLY A 308 -8.41 -2.51 13.31
N ARG A 309 -7.33 -2.67 12.53
CA ARG A 309 -7.32 -3.48 11.31
C ARG A 309 -7.53 -4.96 11.61
N LEU A 310 -6.79 -5.51 12.57
CA LEU A 310 -6.93 -6.92 12.99
C LEU A 310 -8.33 -7.19 13.57
N LEU A 311 -8.84 -6.26 14.39
CA LEU A 311 -10.20 -6.39 14.95
C LEU A 311 -11.27 -6.33 13.87
N PHE A 312 -11.14 -5.44 12.89
CA PHE A 312 -12.06 -5.39 11.73
C PHE A 312 -12.05 -6.70 10.97
N TYR A 313 -10.88 -7.22 10.59
CA TYR A 313 -10.78 -8.48 9.86
C TYR A 313 -11.32 -9.67 10.64
N ALA A 314 -11.22 -9.63 11.97
CA ALA A 314 -11.79 -10.65 12.81
C ALA A 314 -13.31 -10.53 13.01
N GLN A 315 -13.97 -9.49 12.50
CA GLN A 315 -15.43 -9.38 12.62
C GLN A 315 -16.15 -10.42 11.77
N GLU A 316 -17.33 -10.81 12.24
CA GLU A 316 -18.24 -11.69 11.51
C GLU A 316 -19.16 -10.87 10.61
N ILE A 317 -18.65 -10.49 9.44
CA ILE A 317 -19.43 -9.84 8.39
C ILE A 317 -19.71 -10.89 7.29
N PRO A 318 -20.97 -11.39 7.15
CA PRO A 318 -21.26 -12.62 6.38
C PRO A 318 -20.83 -12.65 4.91
N TRP A 319 -20.58 -11.49 4.30
CA TRP A 319 -20.28 -11.36 2.86
C TRP A 319 -18.89 -10.76 2.61
N PHE A 320 -18.12 -10.46 3.67
CA PHE A 320 -16.77 -9.90 3.56
C PHE A 320 -15.75 -10.99 3.89
N ASP A 321 -14.94 -11.39 2.91
CA ASP A 321 -13.84 -12.32 3.11
C ASP A 321 -12.62 -11.56 3.64
N ALA A 322 -12.20 -11.93 4.86
CA ALA A 322 -11.04 -11.38 5.51
C ALA A 322 -9.92 -12.41 5.71
N ILE A 323 -10.10 -13.68 5.33
CA ILE A 323 -9.15 -14.75 5.68
C ILE A 323 -7.81 -14.53 5.01
N TRP A 324 -7.80 -14.23 3.72
CA TRP A 324 -6.55 -13.92 3.01
C TRP A 324 -5.90 -12.64 3.55
N LEU A 325 -6.70 -11.63 3.90
CA LEU A 325 -6.22 -10.37 4.48
C LEU A 325 -5.52 -10.61 5.82
N ILE A 326 -6.11 -11.44 6.69
CA ILE A 326 -5.50 -11.84 7.97
C ILE A 326 -4.19 -12.57 7.73
N LYS A 327 -4.16 -13.54 6.81
CA LYS A 327 -2.95 -14.30 6.47
C LYS A 327 -1.83 -13.38 5.99
N ASN A 328 -2.16 -12.46 5.09
CA ASN A 328 -1.21 -11.49 4.56
C ASN A 328 -0.68 -10.54 5.65
N GLU A 329 -1.56 -10.04 6.54
CA GLU A 329 -1.13 -9.17 7.62
C GLU A 329 -0.27 -9.92 8.64
N LEU A 330 -0.77 -11.01 9.23
CA LEU A 330 -0.02 -11.75 10.25
C LEU A 330 1.30 -12.32 9.70
N GLY A 331 1.34 -12.71 8.43
CA GLY A 331 2.57 -13.20 7.78
C GLY A 331 3.70 -12.17 7.67
N ARG A 332 3.39 -10.86 7.78
CA ARG A 332 4.39 -9.77 7.67
C ARG A 332 4.52 -8.92 8.94
N ILE A 333 3.54 -8.97 9.84
CA ILE A 333 3.38 -8.03 10.95
C ILE A 333 4.57 -8.02 11.91
N VAL A 334 5.11 -9.20 12.26
CA VAL A 334 6.24 -9.34 13.18
C VAL A 334 7.50 -8.74 12.58
N GLN A 335 7.85 -9.13 11.36
CA GLN A 335 9.05 -8.64 10.70
C GLN A 335 8.98 -7.14 10.47
N ASN A 336 7.87 -6.66 9.90
CA ASN A 336 7.78 -5.29 9.43
C ASN A 336 7.54 -4.29 10.56
N PHE A 337 6.94 -4.70 11.68
CA PHE A 337 6.49 -3.78 12.72
C PHE A 337 7.07 -4.04 14.11
N CYS A 338 7.80 -5.15 14.29
CA CYS A 338 8.57 -5.41 15.52
C CYS A 338 10.06 -5.54 15.20
N THR A 339 10.45 -6.54 14.42
CA THR A 339 11.86 -6.88 14.20
C THR A 339 12.62 -5.75 13.51
N ALA A 340 12.27 -5.42 12.26
CA ALA A 340 12.95 -4.41 11.48
C ALA A 340 13.00 -3.02 12.15
N PRO A 341 11.91 -2.47 12.72
CA PRO A 341 11.99 -1.17 13.39
C PRO A 341 12.85 -1.21 14.66
N LEU A 342 12.80 -2.27 15.48
CA LEU A 342 13.64 -2.33 16.69
C LEU A 342 15.13 -2.38 16.34
N GLU A 343 15.51 -3.20 15.36
CA GLU A 343 16.89 -3.32 14.87
C GLU A 343 17.38 -1.99 14.26
N ALA A 344 16.53 -1.37 13.43
CA ALA A 344 16.83 -0.06 12.83
C ALA A 344 16.96 1.04 13.89
N TYR A 345 16.12 1.02 14.93
CA TYR A 345 16.23 1.93 16.06
C TYR A 345 17.55 1.73 16.81
N ALA A 346 17.96 0.49 17.06
CA ALA A 346 19.23 0.21 17.73
C ALA A 346 20.43 0.71 16.94
N LEU A 347 20.44 0.50 15.63
CA LEU A 347 21.51 1.01 14.76
C LEU A 347 21.52 2.54 14.75
N ALA A 348 20.35 3.19 14.63
CA ALA A 348 20.24 4.66 14.65
C ALA A 348 20.66 5.27 15.99
N ARG A 349 20.19 4.70 17.11
CA ARG A 349 20.32 5.30 18.44
C ARG A 349 21.62 4.93 19.13
N PHE A 350 22.08 3.69 18.96
CA PHE A 350 23.21 3.12 19.67
C PHE A 350 24.43 2.89 18.77
N GLY A 351 24.29 2.95 17.45
CA GLY A 351 25.38 2.67 16.50
C GLY A 351 25.79 1.20 16.47
N THR A 352 24.93 0.30 16.92
CA THR A 352 25.20 -1.14 17.03
C THR A 352 24.06 -1.95 16.47
N GLU A 353 24.38 -2.95 15.66
CA GLU A 353 23.45 -4.00 15.26
C GLU A 353 23.12 -4.87 16.48
N LEU A 354 21.84 -5.00 16.78
CA LEU A 354 21.30 -5.78 17.89
C LEU A 354 20.04 -6.46 17.40
N GLU A 355 19.85 -7.72 17.78
CA GLU A 355 18.60 -8.44 17.51
C GLU A 355 17.44 -7.80 18.27
N ALA A 356 16.23 -7.84 17.71
CA ALA A 356 15.06 -7.17 18.27
C ALA A 356 14.83 -7.40 19.79
N ASP A 357 15.03 -8.64 20.28
CA ASP A 357 14.85 -8.96 21.70
C ASP A 357 15.91 -8.29 22.60
N GLN A 358 17.15 -8.17 22.12
CA GLN A 358 18.23 -7.46 22.81
C GLN A 358 17.94 -5.95 22.87
N VAL A 359 17.30 -5.41 21.83
CA VAL A 359 16.83 -4.01 21.83
C VAL A 359 15.78 -3.82 22.92
N LEU A 360 14.79 -4.72 23.02
CA LEU A 360 13.76 -4.65 24.06
C LEU A 360 14.36 -4.69 25.48
N ASP A 361 15.30 -5.60 25.74
CA ASP A 361 16.01 -5.66 27.02
C ASP A 361 16.76 -4.36 27.35
N ARG A 362 17.32 -3.70 26.34
CA ARG A 362 18.03 -2.43 26.51
C ARG A 362 17.10 -1.23 26.71
N LEU A 363 15.87 -1.29 26.18
CA LEU A 363 14.86 -0.25 26.34
C LEU A 363 14.08 -0.38 27.66
N ARG A 364 14.06 -1.57 28.25
CA ARG A 364 13.39 -1.90 29.53
C ARG A 364 13.83 -0.96 30.65
N GLY A 365 12.85 -0.42 31.37
CA GLY A 365 13.04 0.49 32.51
C GLY A 365 13.55 1.88 32.11
N ASN A 366 13.66 2.16 30.81
CA ASN A 366 14.08 3.46 30.28
C ASN A 366 12.99 4.04 29.38
N LEU A 367 12.93 3.60 28.12
CA LEU A 367 11.91 4.05 27.17
C LEU A 367 10.64 3.20 27.26
N LEU A 368 10.80 1.91 27.57
CA LEU A 368 9.71 0.96 27.71
C LEU A 368 9.62 0.45 29.15
N THR A 369 8.42 0.32 29.65
CA THR A 369 8.10 -0.36 30.90
C THR A 369 8.24 -1.88 30.76
N GLU A 370 8.32 -2.59 31.88
CA GLU A 370 8.29 -4.06 31.90
C GLU A 370 7.06 -4.61 31.16
N LYS A 371 5.88 -4.02 31.42
CA LYS A 371 4.61 -4.42 30.80
C LYS A 371 4.65 -4.28 29.28
N GLU A 372 5.25 -3.20 28.77
CA GLU A 372 5.37 -2.98 27.32
C GLU A 372 6.32 -3.98 26.67
N VAL A 373 7.47 -4.26 27.30
CA VAL A 373 8.42 -5.26 26.78
C VAL A 373 7.79 -6.66 26.74
N ASP A 374 7.13 -7.07 27.83
CA ASP A 374 6.42 -8.35 27.87
C ASP A 374 5.26 -8.40 26.87
N GLY A 375 4.55 -7.28 26.69
CA GLY A 375 3.52 -7.12 25.68
C GLY A 375 4.04 -7.31 24.26
N VAL A 376 5.18 -6.70 23.90
CA VAL A 376 5.78 -6.87 22.57
C VAL A 376 6.17 -8.33 22.34
N ARG A 377 6.79 -8.99 23.32
CA ARG A 377 7.16 -10.41 23.20
C ARG A 377 5.97 -11.32 23.02
N LYS A 378 4.92 -11.12 23.81
CA LYS A 378 3.67 -11.85 23.68
C LYS A 378 3.02 -11.61 22.31
N PHE A 379 3.14 -10.39 21.77
CA PHE A 379 2.67 -10.07 20.43
C PHE A 379 3.44 -10.83 19.36
N VAL A 380 4.77 -10.85 19.44
CA VAL A 380 5.60 -11.63 18.53
C VAL A 380 5.27 -13.12 18.60
N GLU A 381 5.05 -13.66 19.80
CA GLU A 381 4.66 -15.05 20.01
C GLU A 381 3.32 -15.37 19.32
N ILE A 382 2.27 -14.60 19.59
CA ILE A 382 0.93 -14.87 19.07
C ILE A 382 0.83 -14.58 17.58
N ALA A 383 1.34 -13.43 17.13
CA ALA A 383 1.25 -13.02 15.74
C ALA A 383 2.18 -13.83 14.82
N GLY A 384 3.32 -14.29 15.35
CA GLY A 384 4.29 -15.13 14.64
C GLY A 384 3.98 -16.63 14.68
N ALA A 385 2.98 -17.06 15.45
CA ALA A 385 2.58 -18.46 15.50
C ALA A 385 2.06 -18.94 14.13
N PRO A 386 2.32 -20.21 13.74
CA PRO A 386 1.77 -20.77 12.50
C PRO A 386 0.25 -20.63 12.45
N LEU A 387 -0.26 -20.13 11.31
CA LEU A 387 -1.68 -19.97 11.09
C LEU A 387 -2.37 -21.33 10.91
N ILE A 388 -3.28 -21.65 11.83
CA ILE A 388 -4.13 -22.84 11.76
C ILE A 388 -5.41 -22.49 10.97
N ALA A 389 -5.73 -23.31 9.97
CA ALA A 389 -6.91 -23.09 9.13
C ALA A 389 -8.20 -23.14 9.97
N GLY A 390 -9.03 -22.09 9.87
CA GLY A 390 -10.23 -21.92 10.68
C GLY A 390 -10.01 -21.12 11.97
N GLU A 391 -8.76 -20.85 12.35
CA GLU A 391 -8.40 -20.09 13.55
C GLU A 391 -7.86 -18.69 13.23
N GLU A 392 -7.82 -18.29 11.95
CA GLU A 392 -7.20 -17.02 11.53
C GLU A 392 -7.79 -15.81 12.26
N LYS A 393 -9.14 -15.74 12.36
CA LYS A 393 -9.82 -14.66 13.08
C LYS A 393 -9.52 -14.67 14.57
N ALA A 394 -9.47 -15.84 15.19
CA ALA A 394 -9.16 -15.97 16.61
C ALA A 394 -7.72 -15.52 16.92
N GLN A 395 -6.76 -15.87 16.05
CA GLN A 395 -5.38 -15.40 16.18
C GLN A 395 -5.26 -13.89 15.98
N ALA A 396 -5.98 -13.31 15.01
CA ALA A 396 -6.02 -11.86 14.82
C ALA A 396 -6.60 -11.13 16.05
N GLN A 397 -7.68 -11.64 16.65
CA GLN A 397 -8.24 -11.11 17.91
C GLN A 397 -7.25 -11.22 19.07
N ALA A 398 -6.62 -12.39 19.21
CA ALA A 398 -5.64 -12.63 20.28
C ALA A 398 -4.44 -11.68 20.15
N ALA A 399 -3.92 -11.46 18.94
CA ALA A 399 -2.83 -10.52 18.68
C ALA A 399 -3.24 -9.07 18.99
N ALA A 400 -4.45 -8.66 18.58
CA ALA A 400 -4.97 -7.33 18.89
C ALA A 400 -5.22 -7.10 20.39
N GLY A 401 -5.53 -8.17 21.13
CA GLY A 401 -5.92 -8.13 22.54
C GLY A 401 -4.78 -8.00 23.57
N ILE A 402 -3.53 -7.93 23.15
CA ILE A 402 -2.37 -8.06 24.07
C ILE A 402 -2.19 -6.87 25.00
N TYR A 403 -2.63 -5.70 24.57
CA TYR A 403 -2.57 -4.45 25.34
C TYR A 403 -3.94 -4.02 25.91
N GLU A 404 -4.92 -4.93 25.96
CA GLU A 404 -6.16 -4.64 26.67
C GLU A 404 -5.92 -4.57 28.19
N PRO A 405 -6.69 -3.76 28.94
CA PRO A 405 -6.60 -3.64 30.39
C PRO A 405 -6.72 -4.96 31.17
#